data_AF-A0A7J0CKU2-F1
#
_entry.id   AF-A0A7J0CKU2-F1
#
_cell.length_a   1.000
_cell.length_b   1.000
_cell.length_c   1.000
_cell.angle_alpha   90.00
_cell.angle_beta   90.00
_cell.angle_gamma   90.00
#
_symmetry.space_group_name_H-M   'P 1'
#
loop_
_entity.id
_entity.type
_entity.pdbx_description
1 polymer ?
#
loop_
_entity_poly.entity_id
_entity_poly.type
_entity_poly.pdbx_seq_one_letter_code
_entity_poly.pdbx_strand_id
1 'polypeptide(L)'
;MGTWVAERRLMGAVTASDALWRFTNPSSDSVSLIVETPAGTHVRRIPPAMPLPPDVEPGIGAEKAAHTAAATWGLPDFVFQSSLTRKGSGQRELGDRLLLSGNRGAVIQIKSRTVKPKGDAEERAWIQKVTKKAMSQAKGTVRMLRLQAADMVNGRGTSLSVAGDAYEWMAVSLLDHDQVPDAMVPTFEPIGMPALTLTRRDWDFLFDQLRSTTAVLDYLFRAAEAPPIALGDEPVRYYELAAADAAAPPVDIDTELVGPGGRRFSTPLLPQVPAGAGQTNTHLVIRYMLEDVAISMLRDDISESDRQTVLADLDRLPVGMREEWGQLLLDMLDDVEQAPTATSCGAHAANCTKKRPATGRCCSSARHGSTSTWKRPSAATSCCATTRSANAPAGRTHCAASA
;
A
#
# COMPACT_ATOMS: atom_id res chain seq x y z
N MET A 1 -29.24 -42.11 -40.71
CA MET A 1 -28.83 -42.94 -39.55
C MET A 1 -27.33 -42.79 -39.37
N GLY A 2 -26.90 -41.84 -38.54
CA GLY A 2 -25.49 -41.59 -38.23
C GLY A 2 -25.38 -41.47 -36.72
N THR A 3 -24.75 -42.46 -36.10
CA THR A 3 -24.55 -42.63 -34.66
C THR A 3 -23.60 -41.56 -34.12
N TRP A 4 -24.10 -40.75 -33.19
CA TRP A 4 -23.28 -39.87 -32.34
C TRP A 4 -22.59 -40.72 -31.27
N VAL A 5 -21.27 -40.81 -31.35
CA VAL A 5 -20.43 -41.36 -30.28
C VAL A 5 -20.29 -40.27 -29.22
N ALA A 6 -20.86 -40.51 -28.04
CA ALA A 6 -20.72 -39.65 -26.88
C ALA A 6 -19.30 -39.76 -26.33
N GLU A 7 -18.46 -38.77 -26.64
CA GLU A 7 -17.13 -38.60 -26.06
C GLU A 7 -17.28 -38.08 -24.62
N ARG A 8 -17.38 -39.01 -23.68
CA ARG A 8 -17.41 -38.75 -22.24
C ARG A 8 -15.98 -38.37 -21.81
N ARG A 9 -15.64 -37.09 -21.95
CA ARG A 9 -14.41 -36.48 -21.41
C ARG A 9 -14.36 -36.74 -19.89
N LEU A 10 -13.27 -37.37 -19.46
CA LEU A 10 -12.90 -37.56 -18.06
C LEU A 10 -12.76 -36.18 -17.40
N MET A 11 -13.79 -35.79 -16.63
CA MET A 11 -13.64 -34.72 -15.65
C MET A 11 -12.72 -35.26 -14.54
N GLY A 12 -11.54 -34.64 -14.40
CA GLY A 12 -10.66 -34.87 -13.26
C GLY A 12 -11.41 -34.64 -11.94
N ALA A 13 -11.00 -35.38 -10.92
CA ALA A 13 -11.65 -35.41 -9.61
C ALA A 13 -11.93 -33.99 -9.08
N VAL A 14 -13.21 -33.63 -9.03
CA VAL A 14 -13.72 -32.44 -8.37
C VAL A 14 -13.83 -32.78 -6.89
N THR A 15 -12.90 -32.30 -6.07
CA THR A 15 -13.09 -32.26 -4.62
C THR A 15 -14.11 -31.18 -4.31
N ALA A 16 -15.37 -31.56 -4.16
CA ALA A 16 -16.43 -30.69 -3.69
C ALA A 16 -16.21 -30.38 -2.20
N SER A 17 -15.72 -29.18 -1.91
CA SER A 17 -15.82 -28.56 -0.60
C SER A 17 -17.13 -27.77 -0.55
N ASP A 18 -17.79 -27.69 0.60
CA ASP A 18 -18.92 -26.76 0.88
C ASP A 18 -18.49 -25.27 0.84
N ALA A 19 -17.27 -24.98 0.41
CA ALA A 19 -16.75 -23.63 0.26
C ALA A 19 -17.46 -22.89 -0.89
N LEU A 20 -17.83 -21.62 -0.64
CA LEU A 20 -18.30 -20.62 -1.62
C LEU A 20 -17.32 -20.40 -2.80
N TRP A 21 -16.18 -21.09 -2.81
CA TRP A 21 -15.03 -20.82 -3.66
C TRP A 21 -14.44 -22.13 -4.16
N ARG A 22 -14.20 -22.23 -5.47
CA ARG A 22 -13.52 -23.40 -6.05
C ARG A 22 -12.57 -23.00 -7.17
N PHE A 23 -11.39 -23.60 -7.15
CA PHE A 23 -10.51 -23.54 -8.30
C PHE A 23 -10.96 -24.52 -9.37
N THR A 24 -11.01 -24.03 -10.60
CA THR A 24 -11.09 -24.87 -11.79
C THR A 24 -9.83 -24.62 -12.61
N ASN A 25 -9.22 -25.70 -13.09
CA ASN A 25 -8.02 -25.65 -13.90
C ASN A 25 -8.36 -26.09 -15.33
N PRO A 26 -8.92 -25.22 -16.18
CA PRO A 26 -9.25 -25.59 -17.56
C PRO A 26 -8.02 -25.68 -18.48
N SER A 27 -6.84 -25.17 -18.07
CA SER A 27 -5.60 -25.14 -18.86
C SER A 27 -4.37 -24.87 -17.99
N SER A 28 -3.19 -25.39 -18.36
CA SER A 28 -1.91 -25.22 -17.63
C SER A 28 -1.49 -23.79 -17.29
N ASP A 29 -2.07 -22.79 -17.97
CA ASP A 29 -1.52 -21.44 -18.01
C ASP A 29 -2.28 -20.45 -17.10
N SER A 30 -3.37 -20.85 -16.44
CA SER A 30 -4.09 -19.96 -15.51
C SER A 30 -5.06 -20.72 -14.62
N VAL A 31 -5.25 -20.24 -13.40
CA VAL A 31 -6.22 -20.81 -12.45
C VAL A 31 -7.50 -19.98 -12.50
N SER A 32 -8.66 -20.64 -12.59
CA SER A 32 -9.95 -19.95 -12.52
C SER A 32 -10.57 -20.14 -11.13
N LEU A 33 -10.72 -19.06 -10.39
CA LEU A 33 -11.45 -19.03 -9.13
C LEU A 33 -12.93 -18.78 -9.42
N ILE A 34 -13.78 -19.71 -9.05
CA ILE A 34 -15.22 -19.54 -9.06
C ILE A 34 -15.63 -19.06 -7.68
N VAL A 35 -16.39 -17.97 -7.65
CA VAL A 35 -16.82 -17.19 -6.51
C VAL A 35 -18.35 -17.25 -6.48
N GLU A 36 -18.95 -17.95 -5.53
CA GLU A 36 -20.40 -17.98 -5.38
C GLU A 36 -20.81 -16.94 -4.33
N THR A 37 -21.57 -15.92 -4.75
CA THR A 37 -22.09 -14.88 -3.85
C THR A 37 -23.61 -14.84 -3.91
N PRO A 38 -24.30 -14.20 -2.93
CA PRO A 38 -25.73 -13.92 -3.04
C PRO A 38 -26.12 -13.13 -4.30
N ALA A 39 -25.19 -12.37 -4.89
CA ALA A 39 -25.39 -11.61 -6.13
C ALA A 39 -25.18 -12.46 -7.40
N GLY A 40 -24.70 -13.70 -7.27
CA GLY A 40 -24.44 -14.63 -8.37
C GLY A 40 -23.06 -15.26 -8.33
N THR A 41 -22.81 -16.14 -9.30
CA THR A 41 -21.50 -16.77 -9.52
C THR A 41 -20.60 -15.87 -10.35
N HIS A 42 -19.45 -15.49 -9.80
CA HIS A 42 -18.39 -14.78 -10.51
C HIS A 42 -17.25 -15.76 -10.82
N VAL A 43 -16.63 -15.61 -11.99
CA VAL A 43 -15.45 -16.40 -12.38
C VAL A 43 -14.29 -15.44 -12.57
N ARG A 44 -13.27 -15.57 -11.73
CA ARG A 44 -12.04 -14.79 -11.80
C ARG A 44 -10.91 -15.65 -12.35
N ARG A 45 -10.31 -15.19 -13.44
CA ARG A 45 -9.07 -15.77 -13.95
C ARG A 45 -7.88 -15.17 -13.21
N ILE A 46 -7.08 -16.02 -12.58
CA ILE A 46 -5.82 -15.67 -11.93
C ILE A 46 -4.70 -16.06 -12.89
N PRO A 47 -3.94 -15.09 -13.42
CA PRO A 47 -2.84 -15.36 -14.33
C PRO A 47 -1.73 -16.16 -13.62
N PRO A 48 -0.80 -16.77 -14.38
CA PRO A 48 0.40 -17.30 -13.81
C PRO A 48 1.25 -16.13 -13.29
N ALA A 49 2.23 -16.43 -12.44
CA ALA A 49 3.16 -15.42 -11.98
C ALA A 49 3.92 -14.81 -13.19
N MET A 50 4.22 -13.52 -13.15
CA MET A 50 4.84 -12.79 -14.26
C MET A 50 6.08 -13.52 -14.80
N PRO A 51 6.35 -13.49 -16.11
CA PRO A 51 7.52 -14.19 -16.64
C PRO A 51 8.82 -13.65 -16.03
N LEU A 52 9.76 -14.55 -15.76
CA LEU A 52 11.11 -14.14 -15.34
C LEU A 52 11.84 -13.48 -16.52
N PRO A 53 12.70 -12.47 -16.28
CA PRO A 53 13.57 -11.92 -17.32
C PRO A 53 14.46 -13.03 -17.92
N PRO A 54 14.51 -13.20 -19.25
CA PRO A 54 15.16 -14.35 -19.88
C PRO A 54 16.68 -14.37 -19.69
N ASP A 55 17.29 -13.20 -19.55
CA ASP A 55 18.75 -13.02 -19.51
C ASP A 55 19.31 -12.91 -18.07
N VAL A 56 18.57 -13.39 -17.07
CA VAL A 56 18.93 -13.25 -15.66
C VAL A 56 18.83 -14.60 -14.97
N GLU A 57 19.77 -14.90 -14.06
CA GLU A 57 19.71 -16.11 -13.22
C GLU A 57 18.33 -16.20 -12.53
N PRO A 58 17.66 -17.37 -12.50
CA PRO A 58 16.27 -17.47 -12.04
C PRO A 58 16.02 -16.90 -10.64
N GLY A 59 16.96 -17.04 -9.69
CA GLY A 59 16.84 -16.43 -8.37
C GLY A 59 16.77 -14.90 -8.43
N ILE A 60 17.69 -14.27 -9.16
CA ILE A 60 17.71 -12.81 -9.38
C ILE A 60 16.51 -12.39 -10.24
N GLY A 61 16.10 -13.21 -11.21
CA GLY A 61 14.93 -13.00 -12.05
C GLY A 61 13.64 -12.97 -11.24
N ALA A 62 13.47 -13.92 -10.31
CA ALA A 62 12.32 -14.01 -9.41
C ALA A 62 12.27 -12.80 -8.47
N GLU A 63 13.43 -12.36 -7.97
CA GLU A 63 13.54 -11.11 -7.20
C GLU A 63 13.07 -9.91 -8.02
N LYS A 64 13.61 -9.73 -9.22
CA LYS A 64 13.22 -8.63 -10.12
C LYS A 64 11.74 -8.68 -10.47
N ALA A 65 11.18 -9.86 -10.74
CA ALA A 65 9.78 -10.02 -11.09
C ALA A 65 8.85 -9.63 -9.93
N ALA A 66 9.06 -10.16 -8.72
CA ALA A 66 8.25 -9.81 -7.55
C ALA A 66 8.33 -8.31 -7.22
N HIS A 67 9.50 -7.70 -7.42
CA HIS A 67 9.70 -6.26 -7.27
C HIS A 67 8.96 -5.46 -8.33
N THR A 68 9.00 -5.93 -9.58
CA THR A 68 8.30 -5.31 -10.69
C THR A 68 6.80 -5.33 -10.42
N ALA A 69 6.23 -6.41 -9.85
CA ALA A 69 4.82 -6.45 -9.50
C ALA A 69 4.48 -5.37 -8.47
N ALA A 70 5.27 -5.28 -7.40
CA ALA A 70 5.08 -4.29 -6.34
C ALA A 70 5.23 -2.84 -6.84
N ALA A 71 6.22 -2.58 -7.69
CA ALA A 71 6.50 -1.25 -8.23
C ALA A 71 5.49 -0.83 -9.30
N THR A 72 5.06 -1.77 -10.15
CA THR A 72 4.09 -1.51 -11.22
C THR A 72 2.74 -1.16 -10.63
N TRP A 73 2.22 -2.01 -9.75
CA TRP A 73 0.85 -1.87 -9.26
C TRP A 73 0.71 -1.09 -7.95
N GLY A 74 1.72 -1.07 -7.09
CA GLY A 74 1.76 -0.24 -5.88
C GLY A 74 2.36 1.13 -6.17
N LEU A 75 3.64 1.32 -5.83
CA LEU A 75 4.48 2.45 -6.24
C LEU A 75 5.96 2.05 -6.09
N PRO A 76 6.88 2.42 -7.00
CA PRO A 76 8.30 2.13 -6.85
C PRO A 76 8.92 2.73 -5.58
N ASP A 77 8.37 3.84 -5.09
CA ASP A 77 8.81 4.57 -3.90
C ASP A 77 8.72 3.73 -2.62
N PHE A 78 7.83 2.74 -2.58
CA PHE A 78 7.66 1.85 -1.44
C PHE A 78 8.53 0.59 -1.52
N VAL A 79 9.23 0.37 -2.63
CA VAL A 79 10.04 -0.84 -2.86
C VAL A 79 11.52 -0.51 -2.65
N PHE A 80 12.11 -1.05 -1.60
CA PHE A 80 13.50 -0.75 -1.24
C PHE A 80 14.44 -1.91 -1.54
N GLN A 81 15.61 -1.55 -2.02
CA GLN A 81 16.74 -2.44 -2.17
C GLN A 81 17.77 -2.10 -1.09
N SER A 82 18.43 -3.12 -0.54
CA SER A 82 19.61 -2.89 0.29
C SER A 82 20.65 -2.09 -0.48
N SER A 83 21.17 -1.06 0.18
CA SER A 83 22.45 -0.48 -0.22
C SER A 83 23.59 -1.43 0.20
N LEU A 84 24.64 -1.51 -0.61
CA LEU A 84 25.85 -2.25 -0.29
C LEU A 84 26.48 -1.68 0.99
N THR A 85 26.37 -2.38 2.12
CA THR A 85 27.05 -1.95 3.34
C THR A 85 28.47 -2.53 3.36
N ARG A 86 29.48 -1.66 3.41
CA ARG A 86 30.89 -2.07 3.53
C ARG A 86 31.15 -2.50 4.98
N LYS A 87 31.46 -3.77 5.22
CA LYS A 87 31.86 -4.27 6.54
C LYS A 87 33.30 -4.77 6.50
N GLY A 88 34.24 -3.91 6.90
CA GLY A 88 35.68 -4.17 6.80
C GLY A 88 36.19 -4.05 5.36
N SER A 89 37.04 -4.99 4.93
CA SER A 89 37.54 -5.06 3.55
C SER A 89 36.54 -5.67 2.55
N GLY A 90 35.42 -6.24 3.02
CA GLY A 90 34.39 -6.84 2.18
C GLY A 90 33.15 -5.96 2.01
N GLN A 91 32.56 -6.00 0.82
CA GLN A 91 31.18 -5.59 0.59
C GLN A 91 30.26 -6.77 0.91
N ARG A 92 29.21 -6.55 1.71
CA ARG A 92 28.10 -7.50 1.82
C ARG A 92 26.83 -6.76 1.46
N GLU A 93 26.11 -7.28 0.48
CA GLU A 93 24.72 -6.95 0.25
C GLU A 93 23.95 -7.44 1.49
N LEU A 94 23.15 -6.56 2.12
CA LEU A 94 22.04 -7.05 2.92
C LEU A 94 21.08 -7.64 1.90
N GLY A 95 21.07 -8.97 1.70
CA GLY A 95 20.32 -9.64 0.62
C GLY A 95 18.80 -9.64 0.82
N ASP A 96 18.25 -8.57 1.39
CA ASP A 96 16.87 -8.47 1.82
C ASP A 96 16.21 -7.28 1.14
N ARG A 97 15.00 -7.51 0.65
CA ARG A 97 14.18 -6.50 -0.02
C ARG A 97 13.12 -6.03 0.94
N LEU A 98 12.82 -4.74 0.95
CA LEU A 98 11.79 -4.20 1.85
C LEU A 98 10.64 -3.61 1.05
N LEU A 99 9.44 -3.77 1.58
CA LEU A 99 8.32 -2.88 1.29
C LEU A 99 8.09 -1.99 2.49
N LEU A 100 8.08 -0.67 2.30
CA LEU A 100 7.82 0.30 3.35
C LEU A 100 6.71 1.25 2.90
N SER A 101 5.61 1.32 3.66
CA SER A 101 4.57 2.32 3.45
C SER A 101 3.97 2.73 4.79
N GLY A 102 3.93 4.05 5.05
CA GLY A 102 3.48 4.60 6.31
C GLY A 102 4.30 4.05 7.47
N ASN A 103 3.62 3.51 8.49
CA ASN A 103 4.25 2.87 9.64
C ASN A 103 4.40 1.34 9.49
N ARG A 104 4.19 0.78 8.30
CA ARG A 104 4.27 -0.66 8.05
C ARG A 104 5.45 -1.01 7.16
N GLY A 105 6.13 -2.09 7.52
CA GLY A 105 7.27 -2.63 6.80
C GLY A 105 7.17 -4.15 6.62
N ALA A 106 7.58 -4.63 5.46
CA ALA A 106 7.73 -6.07 5.21
C ALA A 106 9.13 -6.36 4.70
N VAL A 107 9.79 -7.35 5.34
CA VAL A 107 11.03 -7.92 4.79
C VAL A 107 10.67 -9.08 3.89
N ILE A 108 10.97 -8.95 2.60
CA ILE A 108 10.64 -9.91 1.57
C ILE A 108 11.86 -10.78 1.27
N GLN A 109 11.67 -12.09 1.41
CA GLN A 109 12.67 -13.11 1.13
C GLN A 109 12.19 -14.01 0.01
N ILE A 110 12.83 -13.92 -1.15
CA ILE A 110 12.46 -14.71 -2.31
C ILE A 110 13.33 -15.96 -2.37
N LYS A 111 12.70 -17.11 -2.63
CA LYS A 111 13.37 -18.41 -2.76
C LYS A 111 12.85 -19.07 -4.04
N SER A 112 13.70 -19.11 -5.05
CA SER A 112 13.40 -19.74 -6.34
C SER A 112 13.92 -21.18 -6.39
N ARG A 113 13.13 -22.07 -6.98
CA ARG A 113 13.51 -23.45 -7.26
C ARG A 113 14.20 -23.51 -8.63
N THR A 114 15.53 -23.61 -8.63
CA THR A 114 16.32 -23.62 -9.88
C THR A 114 16.57 -24.99 -10.49
N VAL A 115 16.34 -26.06 -9.72
CA VAL A 115 16.52 -27.45 -10.16
C VAL A 115 15.18 -28.07 -10.48
N LYS A 116 15.17 -29.04 -11.41
CA LYS A 116 13.97 -29.79 -11.74
C LYS A 116 13.35 -30.38 -10.45
N PRO A 117 12.04 -30.19 -10.23
CA PRO A 117 11.38 -30.73 -9.04
C PRO A 117 11.54 -32.25 -8.96
N LYS A 118 11.65 -32.75 -7.73
CA LYS A 118 11.73 -34.16 -7.36
C LYS A 118 10.34 -34.64 -6.92
N GLY A 119 10.29 -35.75 -6.18
CA GLY A 119 9.04 -36.21 -5.57
C GLY A 119 8.51 -35.24 -4.51
N ASP A 120 7.22 -35.36 -4.23
CA ASP A 120 6.50 -34.49 -3.28
C ASP A 120 7.17 -34.41 -1.92
N ALA A 121 7.70 -35.52 -1.40
CA ALA A 121 8.35 -35.55 -0.09
C ALA A 121 9.60 -34.67 -0.07
N GLU A 122 10.42 -34.74 -1.11
CA GLU A 122 11.61 -33.92 -1.27
C GLU A 122 11.28 -32.44 -1.48
N GLU A 123 10.22 -32.14 -2.25
CA GLU A 123 9.79 -30.75 -2.47
C GLU A 123 9.20 -30.14 -1.20
N ARG A 124 8.36 -30.86 -0.46
CA ARG A 124 7.87 -30.43 0.87
C ARG A 124 9.03 -30.13 1.81
N ALA A 125 10.02 -31.03 1.88
CA ALA A 125 11.21 -30.83 2.72
C ALA A 125 12.03 -29.62 2.28
N TRP A 126 12.18 -29.40 0.97
CA TRP A 126 12.87 -28.24 0.43
C TRP A 126 12.14 -26.93 0.75
N ILE A 127 10.83 -26.85 0.48
CA ILE A 127 9.98 -25.69 0.79
C ILE A 127 10.08 -25.37 2.29
N GLN A 128 9.95 -26.39 3.13
CA GLN A 128 10.05 -26.25 4.58
C GLN A 128 11.42 -25.71 5.02
N LYS A 129 12.50 -26.18 4.40
CA LYS A 129 13.87 -25.70 4.65
C LYS A 129 14.05 -24.24 4.22
N VAL A 130 13.64 -23.88 3.00
CA VAL A 130 13.86 -22.52 2.48
C VAL A 130 13.00 -21.49 3.19
N THR A 131 11.79 -21.87 3.62
CA THR A 131 10.89 -21.03 4.42
C THR A 131 11.52 -20.70 5.78
N LYS A 132 11.99 -21.71 6.52
CA LYS A 132 12.69 -21.49 7.81
C LYS A 132 13.90 -20.56 7.67
N LYS A 133 14.65 -20.73 6.57
CA LYS A 133 15.79 -19.86 6.25
C LYS A 133 15.34 -18.42 5.98
N ALA A 134 14.32 -18.24 5.15
CA ALA A 134 13.73 -16.93 4.86
C ALA A 134 13.30 -16.19 6.13
N MET A 135 12.54 -16.85 7.02
CA MET A 135 12.10 -16.25 8.28
C MET A 135 13.26 -15.84 9.19
N SER A 136 14.30 -16.67 9.27
CA SER A 136 15.51 -16.35 10.03
C SER A 136 16.27 -15.15 9.46
N GLN A 137 16.35 -15.05 8.12
CA GLN A 137 16.97 -13.93 7.44
C GLN A 137 16.20 -12.64 7.70
N ALA A 138 14.88 -12.63 7.48
CA ALA A 138 14.01 -11.50 7.73
C ALA A 138 14.09 -10.98 9.18
N LYS A 139 14.09 -11.89 10.16
CA LYS A 139 14.31 -11.55 11.57
C LYS A 139 15.65 -10.85 11.79
N GLY A 140 16.71 -11.34 11.13
CA GLY A 140 18.04 -10.75 11.17
C GLY A 140 18.05 -9.32 10.62
N THR A 141 17.37 -9.07 9.50
CA THR A 141 17.24 -7.77 8.85
C THR A 141 16.61 -6.74 9.79
N VAL A 142 15.44 -7.05 10.34
CA VAL A 142 14.73 -6.14 11.27
C VAL A 142 15.57 -5.87 12.50
N ARG A 143 16.21 -6.92 13.06
CA ARG A 143 17.10 -6.75 14.23
C ARG A 143 18.24 -5.77 13.91
N MET A 144 18.84 -5.86 12.74
CA MET A 144 19.91 -4.95 12.33
C MET A 144 19.40 -3.51 12.17
N LEU A 145 18.26 -3.31 11.52
CA LEU A 145 17.66 -1.97 11.35
C LEU A 145 17.25 -1.32 12.66
N ARG A 146 16.84 -2.12 13.66
CA ARG A 146 16.54 -1.62 15.02
C ARG A 146 17.80 -1.25 15.80
N LEU A 147 18.93 -1.93 15.55
CA LEU A 147 20.20 -1.59 16.17
C LEU A 147 20.80 -0.33 15.57
N GLN A 148 20.64 -0.14 14.26
CA GLN A 148 21.19 1.01 13.54
C GLN A 148 20.37 1.28 12.28
N ALA A 149 19.92 2.53 12.14
CA ALA A 149 19.29 2.97 10.90
C ALA A 149 20.25 2.80 9.70
N ALA A 150 19.70 2.47 8.55
CA ALA A 150 20.47 2.26 7.33
C ALA A 150 19.90 3.08 6.18
N ASP A 151 20.77 3.64 5.34
CA ASP A 151 20.35 4.29 4.11
C ASP A 151 19.97 3.23 3.09
N MET A 152 18.76 3.35 2.55
CA MET A 152 18.18 2.40 1.61
C MET A 152 17.69 3.12 0.37
N VAL A 153 17.82 2.46 -0.78
CA VAL A 153 17.47 3.04 -2.08
C VAL A 153 16.13 2.47 -2.52
N ASN A 154 15.16 3.35 -2.75
CA ASN A 154 13.84 2.96 -3.24
C ASN A 154 13.88 2.60 -4.74
N GLY A 155 12.76 2.17 -5.31
CA GLY A 155 12.63 1.76 -6.70
C GLY A 155 12.87 2.89 -7.71
N ARG A 156 12.92 4.15 -7.26
CA ARG A 156 13.27 5.31 -8.09
C ARG A 156 14.72 5.76 -7.95
N GLY A 157 15.52 5.09 -7.13
CA GLY A 157 16.91 5.47 -6.88
C GLY A 157 17.08 6.52 -5.78
N THR A 158 16.01 6.92 -5.09
CA THR A 158 16.08 7.87 -3.98
C THR A 158 16.53 7.16 -2.72
N SER A 159 17.49 7.76 -2.01
CA SER A 159 18.00 7.24 -0.73
C SER A 159 17.18 7.77 0.44
N LEU A 160 16.69 6.89 1.31
CA LEU A 160 16.02 7.23 2.57
C LEU A 160 16.68 6.51 3.74
N SER A 161 16.77 7.19 4.89
CA SER A 161 17.27 6.57 6.12
C SER A 161 16.14 5.78 6.78
N VAL A 162 16.33 4.47 6.91
CA VAL A 162 15.34 3.54 7.46
C VAL A 162 15.76 3.13 8.86
N ALA A 163 15.02 3.62 9.87
CA ALA A 163 15.16 3.19 11.25
C ALA A 163 14.17 2.05 11.55
N GLY A 164 14.67 0.94 12.11
CA GLY A 164 13.86 -0.24 12.38
C GLY A 164 12.73 -0.02 13.39
N ASP A 165 12.81 0.96 14.26
CA ASP A 165 11.76 1.25 15.25
C ASP A 165 10.63 2.14 14.70
N ALA A 166 10.79 2.70 13.50
CA ALA A 166 9.76 3.52 12.86
C ALA A 166 8.63 2.68 12.21
N TYR A 167 8.81 1.36 12.12
CA TYR A 167 7.90 0.48 11.41
C TYR A 167 7.42 -0.69 12.28
N GLU A 168 6.15 -1.03 12.13
CA GLU A 168 5.61 -2.34 12.44
C GLU A 168 6.06 -3.31 11.34
N TRP A 169 6.80 -4.37 11.70
CA TRP A 169 7.43 -5.26 10.73
C TRP A 169 6.71 -6.58 10.60
N MET A 170 6.72 -7.11 9.37
CA MET A 170 6.43 -8.52 9.11
C MET A 170 7.49 -9.19 8.23
N ALA A 171 7.58 -10.52 8.27
CA ALA A 171 8.41 -11.31 7.38
C ALA A 171 7.55 -11.99 6.29
N VAL A 172 7.96 -11.87 5.03
CA VAL A 172 7.29 -12.54 3.92
C VAL A 172 8.28 -13.43 3.19
N SER A 173 8.01 -14.73 3.14
CA SER A 173 8.74 -15.68 2.31
C SER A 173 7.98 -15.89 1.00
N LEU A 174 8.55 -15.44 -0.11
CA LEU A 174 7.98 -15.65 -1.44
C LEU A 174 8.66 -16.84 -2.10
N LEU A 175 7.84 -17.82 -2.49
CA LEU A 175 8.28 -19.03 -3.17
C LEU A 175 8.04 -18.88 -4.68
N ASP A 176 9.12 -18.92 -5.45
CA ASP A 176 9.07 -19.02 -6.90
C ASP A 176 9.31 -20.49 -7.29
N HIS A 177 8.21 -21.23 -7.44
CA HIS A 177 8.24 -22.68 -7.67
C HIS A 177 6.97 -23.14 -8.41
N ASP A 178 7.15 -23.72 -9.58
CA ASP A 178 6.03 -24.11 -10.45
C ASP A 178 5.27 -25.38 -10.02
N GLN A 179 5.84 -26.17 -9.10
CA GLN A 179 5.30 -27.49 -8.72
C GLN A 179 5.21 -27.64 -7.20
N VAL A 180 4.45 -26.73 -6.58
CA VAL A 180 4.16 -26.80 -5.15
C VAL A 180 3.28 -28.03 -4.88
N PRO A 181 3.68 -28.94 -3.98
CA PRO A 181 2.85 -30.09 -3.62
C PRO A 181 1.50 -29.67 -3.03
N ASP A 182 0.44 -30.41 -3.36
CA ASP A 182 -0.92 -30.12 -2.90
C ASP A 182 -1.01 -30.02 -1.37
N ALA A 183 -1.84 -29.10 -0.87
CA ALA A 183 -2.02 -28.86 0.57
C ALA A 183 -0.71 -28.58 1.34
N MET A 184 0.35 -28.11 0.67
CA MET A 184 1.60 -27.75 1.35
C MET A 184 1.41 -26.48 2.18
N VAL A 185 1.43 -26.63 3.51
CA VAL A 185 1.42 -25.55 4.49
C VAL A 185 2.80 -25.48 5.17
N PRO A 186 3.65 -24.48 4.85
CA PRO A 186 4.94 -24.31 5.50
C PRO A 186 4.78 -23.97 6.99
N THR A 187 5.56 -24.61 7.84
CA THR A 187 5.56 -24.33 9.29
C THR A 187 6.85 -23.65 9.71
N PHE A 188 6.81 -22.78 10.71
CA PHE A 188 8.03 -22.19 11.27
C PHE A 188 7.76 -21.74 12.70
N GLU A 189 8.83 -21.69 13.50
CA GLU A 189 8.75 -21.18 14.86
C GLU A 189 8.39 -19.68 14.83
N PRO A 190 7.60 -19.18 15.80
CA PRO A 190 7.33 -17.76 15.94
C PRO A 190 8.64 -16.96 16.02
N ILE A 191 8.84 -16.05 15.07
CA ILE A 191 10.07 -15.25 14.98
C ILE A 191 10.03 -13.96 15.81
N GLY A 192 8.90 -13.64 16.45
CA GLY A 192 8.68 -12.42 17.22
C GLY A 192 8.15 -11.24 16.38
N MET A 193 7.61 -11.54 15.20
CA MET A 193 6.87 -10.61 14.34
C MET A 193 5.90 -11.43 13.47
N PRO A 194 4.82 -10.82 12.92
CA PRO A 194 3.96 -11.47 11.94
C PRO A 194 4.76 -12.03 10.75
N ALA A 195 4.36 -13.18 10.24
CA ALA A 195 5.07 -13.84 9.15
C ALA A 195 4.15 -14.66 8.25
N LEU A 196 4.40 -14.61 6.94
CA LEU A 196 3.64 -15.34 5.92
C LEU A 196 4.54 -15.96 4.87
N THR A 197 4.10 -17.10 4.31
CA THR A 197 4.72 -17.69 3.13
C THR A 197 3.70 -17.69 2.00
N LEU A 198 4.08 -17.17 0.84
CA LEU A 198 3.22 -17.06 -0.34
C LEU A 198 3.94 -17.62 -1.56
N THR A 199 3.20 -18.02 -2.59
CA THR A 199 3.80 -18.22 -3.92
C THR A 199 4.00 -16.88 -4.62
N ARG A 200 4.88 -16.83 -5.62
CA ARG A 200 5.03 -15.62 -6.45
C ARG A 200 3.74 -15.26 -7.21
N ARG A 201 2.92 -16.26 -7.57
CA ARG A 201 1.60 -16.04 -8.17
C ARG A 201 0.66 -15.33 -7.22
N ASP A 202 0.64 -15.75 -5.96
CA ASP A 202 -0.19 -15.12 -4.92
C ASP A 202 0.21 -13.66 -4.71
N TRP A 203 1.52 -13.37 -4.70
CA TRP A 203 2.05 -12.02 -4.63
C TRP A 203 1.60 -11.14 -5.79
N ASP A 204 1.76 -11.64 -7.03
CA ASP A 204 1.35 -10.92 -8.24
C ASP A 204 -0.17 -10.70 -8.25
N PHE A 205 -0.95 -11.68 -7.79
CA PHE A 205 -2.40 -11.55 -7.62
C PHE A 205 -2.77 -10.42 -6.65
N LEU A 206 -2.14 -10.34 -5.47
CA LEU A 206 -2.47 -9.31 -4.48
C LEU A 206 -2.21 -7.90 -5.03
N PHE A 207 -1.10 -7.71 -5.74
CA PHE A 207 -0.77 -6.44 -6.37
C PHE A 207 -1.69 -6.09 -7.54
N ASP A 208 -2.05 -7.06 -8.39
CA ASP A 208 -3.04 -6.85 -9.46
C ASP A 208 -4.43 -6.51 -8.88
N GLN A 209 -4.82 -7.18 -7.80
CA GLN A 209 -6.13 -7.03 -7.16
C GLN A 209 -6.28 -5.69 -6.43
N LEU A 210 -5.26 -5.28 -5.67
CA LEU A 210 -5.34 -4.11 -4.78
C LEU A 210 -4.75 -2.83 -5.36
N ARG A 211 -3.76 -2.95 -6.26
CA ARG A 211 -3.03 -1.81 -6.86
C ARG A 211 -2.60 -0.74 -5.85
N SER A 212 -2.10 -1.20 -4.71
CA SER A 212 -1.69 -0.38 -3.57
C SER A 212 -0.72 -1.16 -2.71
N THR A 213 0.43 -0.57 -2.39
CA THR A 213 1.39 -1.20 -1.48
C THR A 213 0.87 -1.17 -0.05
N THR A 214 0.23 -0.08 0.37
CA THR A 214 -0.37 0.04 1.70
C THR A 214 -1.47 -1.00 1.90
N ALA A 215 -2.40 -1.14 0.95
CA ALA A 215 -3.46 -2.14 1.06
C ALA A 215 -2.93 -3.57 1.05
N VAL A 216 -1.88 -3.86 0.27
CA VAL A 216 -1.21 -5.17 0.29
C VAL A 216 -0.57 -5.42 1.64
N LEU A 217 0.18 -4.47 2.21
CA LEU A 217 0.74 -4.63 3.55
C LEU A 217 -0.37 -4.85 4.58
N ASP A 218 -1.44 -4.06 4.53
CA ASP A 218 -2.56 -4.19 5.45
C ASP A 218 -3.22 -5.57 5.38
N TYR A 219 -3.41 -6.07 4.16
CA TYR A 219 -3.87 -7.44 3.93
C TYR A 219 -2.92 -8.47 4.54
N LEU A 220 -1.61 -8.35 4.30
CA LEU A 220 -0.62 -9.31 4.77
C LEU A 220 -0.52 -9.35 6.30
N PHE A 221 -0.61 -8.20 6.97
CA PHE A 221 -0.68 -8.16 8.44
C PHE A 221 -1.93 -8.87 8.96
N ARG A 222 -3.10 -8.56 8.39
CA ARG A 222 -4.36 -9.23 8.75
C ARG A 222 -4.32 -10.74 8.49
N ALA A 223 -3.74 -11.13 7.36
CA ALA A 223 -3.62 -12.51 6.95
C ALA A 223 -2.65 -13.32 7.84
N ALA A 224 -1.64 -12.66 8.43
CA ALA A 224 -0.70 -13.28 9.37
C ALA A 224 -1.33 -13.59 10.74
N GLU A 225 -2.46 -12.95 11.08
CA GLU A 225 -3.24 -13.25 12.30
C GLU A 225 -4.20 -14.44 12.10
N ALA A 226 -4.48 -14.80 10.85
CA ALA A 226 -5.33 -15.94 10.51
C ALA A 226 -4.54 -17.27 10.52
N PRO A 227 -5.23 -18.42 10.64
CA PRO A 227 -4.59 -19.72 10.47
C PRO A 227 -3.82 -19.84 9.15
N PRO A 228 -2.63 -20.48 9.13
CA PRO A 228 -1.90 -20.73 7.90
C PRO A 228 -2.71 -21.59 6.92
N ILE A 229 -2.64 -21.25 5.64
CA ILE A 229 -3.29 -21.97 4.54
C ILE A 229 -2.26 -22.64 3.63
N ALA A 230 -2.72 -23.48 2.71
CA ALA A 230 -1.84 -24.08 1.73
C ALA A 230 -1.31 -23.04 0.74
N LEU A 231 -0.07 -23.23 0.29
CA LEU A 231 0.54 -22.38 -0.72
C LEU A 231 -0.25 -22.41 -2.03
N GLY A 232 -0.52 -21.25 -2.60
CA GLY A 232 -1.31 -21.09 -3.82
C GLY A 232 -2.80 -20.83 -3.59
N ASP A 233 -3.29 -20.93 -2.34
CA ASP A 233 -4.68 -20.69 -1.96
C ASP A 233 -4.92 -19.26 -1.44
N GLU A 234 -3.93 -18.38 -1.52
CA GLU A 234 -4.06 -16.98 -1.09
C GLU A 234 -5.23 -16.24 -1.74
N PRO A 235 -5.53 -16.44 -3.04
CA PRO A 235 -6.71 -15.84 -3.64
C PRO A 235 -8.00 -16.28 -2.95
N VAL A 236 -8.13 -17.55 -2.52
CA VAL A 236 -9.32 -18.01 -1.79
C VAL A 236 -9.44 -17.27 -0.46
N ARG A 237 -8.35 -17.24 0.34
CA ARG A 237 -8.33 -16.50 1.60
C ARG A 237 -8.64 -15.02 1.42
N TYR A 238 -8.11 -14.40 0.37
CA TYR A 238 -8.43 -13.02 0.03
C TYR A 238 -9.93 -12.81 -0.15
N TYR A 239 -10.56 -13.64 -0.97
CA TYR A 239 -11.99 -13.49 -1.27
C TYR A 239 -12.90 -13.85 -0.09
N GLU A 240 -12.49 -14.79 0.77
CA GLU A 240 -13.16 -15.06 2.04
C GLU A 240 -13.14 -13.83 2.96
N LEU A 241 -11.98 -13.19 3.11
CA LEU A 241 -11.85 -11.96 3.90
C LEU A 241 -12.63 -10.79 3.25
N ALA A 242 -12.60 -10.67 1.93
CA ALA A 242 -13.37 -9.65 1.21
C ALA A 242 -14.89 -9.85 1.33
N ALA A 243 -15.37 -11.09 1.34
CA ALA A 243 -16.77 -11.41 1.61
C ALA A 243 -17.16 -11.11 3.05
N ALA A 244 -16.28 -11.40 4.01
CA ALA A 244 -16.49 -11.00 5.41
C ALA A 244 -16.57 -9.47 5.56
N ASP A 245 -15.70 -8.72 4.88
CA ASP A 245 -15.72 -7.25 4.89
C ASP A 245 -16.99 -6.69 4.25
N ALA A 246 -17.47 -7.29 3.16
CA ALA A 246 -18.70 -6.88 2.51
C ALA A 246 -19.96 -7.17 3.35
N ALA A 247 -19.93 -8.21 4.19
CA ALA A 247 -21.01 -8.56 5.09
C ALA A 247 -20.97 -7.76 6.41
N ALA A 248 -19.85 -7.11 6.74
CA ALA A 248 -19.71 -6.35 7.97
C ALA A 248 -20.55 -5.07 7.93
N PRO A 249 -21.23 -4.70 9.04
CA PRO A 249 -21.92 -3.43 9.12
C PRO A 249 -20.90 -2.26 9.04
N PRO A 250 -21.26 -1.14 8.40
CA PRO A 250 -20.45 0.07 8.43
C PRO A 250 -20.13 0.49 9.87
N VAL A 251 -18.89 0.93 10.10
CA VAL A 251 -18.49 1.52 11.38
C VAL A 251 -19.18 2.88 11.52
N ASP A 252 -19.67 3.18 12.73
CA ASP A 252 -20.24 4.49 13.04
C ASP A 252 -19.13 5.55 13.04
N ILE A 253 -19.31 6.61 12.27
CA ILE A 253 -18.35 7.71 12.14
C ILE A 253 -19.00 8.92 12.78
N ASP A 254 -18.22 9.64 13.60
CA ASP A 254 -18.67 10.91 14.18
C ASP A 254 -19.09 11.87 13.06
N THR A 255 -20.38 12.13 13.06
CA THR A 255 -21.06 12.86 12.00
C THR A 255 -20.80 14.35 12.09
N GLU A 256 -20.35 14.83 13.25
CA GLU A 256 -19.99 16.23 13.46
C GLU A 256 -18.73 16.61 12.68
N LEU A 257 -17.89 15.64 12.32
CA LEU A 257 -16.71 15.84 11.46
C LEU A 257 -17.08 16.04 9.98
N VAL A 258 -18.28 15.65 9.56
CA VAL A 258 -18.75 15.75 8.19
C VAL A 258 -19.55 17.05 8.06
N GLY A 259 -18.86 18.13 7.66
CA GLY A 259 -19.47 19.46 7.50
C GLY A 259 -20.68 19.48 6.54
N PRO A 260 -21.44 20.59 6.50
CA PRO A 260 -22.63 20.71 5.66
C PRO A 260 -22.35 20.35 4.19
N GLY A 261 -23.07 19.36 3.66
CA GLY A 261 -22.89 18.86 2.29
C GLY A 261 -21.94 17.67 2.15
N GLY A 262 -21.29 17.23 3.23
CA GLY A 262 -20.46 16.04 3.19
C GLY A 262 -21.28 14.76 2.97
N ARG A 263 -20.81 13.91 2.06
CA ARG A 263 -21.42 12.61 1.75
C ARG A 263 -20.67 11.52 2.51
N ARG A 264 -21.41 10.66 3.22
CA ARG A 264 -20.83 9.48 3.86
C ARG A 264 -20.72 8.35 2.84
N PHE A 265 -19.55 7.73 2.81
CA PHE A 265 -19.28 6.54 2.03
C PHE A 265 -18.72 5.48 2.95
N SER A 266 -19.18 4.25 2.76
CA SER A 266 -18.64 3.07 3.41
C SER A 266 -18.34 2.05 2.33
N THR A 267 -17.11 1.54 2.35
CA THR A 267 -16.65 0.50 1.44
C THR A 267 -16.07 -0.65 2.27
N PRO A 268 -16.17 -1.90 1.79
CA PRO A 268 -15.37 -2.99 2.34
C PRO A 268 -13.88 -2.63 2.32
N LEU A 269 -13.12 -3.12 3.30
CA LEU A 269 -11.66 -2.92 3.36
C LEU A 269 -10.99 -3.62 2.18
N LEU A 270 -11.35 -4.88 1.92
CA LEU A 270 -10.91 -5.64 0.74
C LEU A 270 -12.01 -5.64 -0.33
N PRO A 271 -11.77 -5.07 -1.53
CA PRO A 271 -12.73 -5.12 -2.61
C PRO A 271 -12.76 -6.49 -3.28
N GLN A 272 -13.96 -7.04 -3.51
CA GLN A 272 -14.11 -8.26 -4.31
C GLN A 272 -13.81 -8.00 -5.80
N VAL A 273 -14.14 -6.81 -6.29
CA VAL A 273 -13.82 -6.40 -7.66
C VAL A 273 -12.37 -5.89 -7.70
N PRO A 274 -11.53 -6.36 -8.63
CA PRO A 274 -10.15 -5.88 -8.77
C PRO A 274 -10.12 -4.36 -8.97
N ALA A 275 -9.13 -3.71 -8.37
CA ALA A 275 -8.94 -2.28 -8.50
C ALA A 275 -8.81 -1.87 -9.98
N GLY A 276 -9.64 -0.92 -10.42
CA GLY A 276 -9.65 -0.43 -11.80
C GLY A 276 -10.29 -1.38 -12.82
N ALA A 277 -11.05 -2.40 -12.40
CA ALA A 277 -11.80 -3.28 -13.30
C ALA A 277 -13.05 -2.60 -13.91
N GLY A 278 -13.57 -1.53 -13.29
CA GLY A 278 -14.63 -0.69 -13.84
C GLY A 278 -14.07 0.25 -14.91
N GLN A 279 -13.89 1.53 -14.56
CA GLN A 279 -13.29 2.52 -15.43
C GLN A 279 -11.79 2.65 -15.16
N THR A 280 -10.94 2.06 -16.03
CA THR A 280 -9.48 2.14 -15.87
C THR A 280 -8.98 3.58 -15.71
N ASN A 281 -9.58 4.54 -16.43
CA ASN A 281 -9.15 5.94 -16.41
C ASN A 281 -9.35 6.61 -15.05
N THR A 282 -10.46 6.34 -14.34
CA THR A 282 -10.72 6.94 -13.03
C THR A 282 -9.69 6.44 -12.01
N HIS A 283 -9.38 5.15 -12.02
CA HIS A 283 -8.35 4.59 -11.15
C HIS A 283 -6.95 5.16 -11.49
N LEU A 284 -6.65 5.39 -12.77
CA LEU A 284 -5.37 5.96 -13.20
C LEU A 284 -5.14 7.39 -12.69
N VAL A 285 -6.19 8.19 -12.44
CA VAL A 285 -6.04 9.55 -11.89
C VAL A 285 -5.31 9.53 -10.56
N ILE A 286 -5.69 8.63 -9.66
CA ILE A 286 -5.01 8.47 -8.36
C ILE A 286 -3.56 8.07 -8.57
N ARG A 287 -3.28 7.19 -9.54
CA ARG A 287 -1.90 6.83 -9.88
C ARG A 287 -1.12 8.03 -10.42
N TYR A 288 -1.70 8.85 -11.29
CA TYR A 288 -1.06 10.07 -11.79
C TYR A 288 -0.74 11.05 -10.67
N MET A 289 -1.65 11.26 -9.73
CA MET A 289 -1.37 12.10 -8.56
C MET A 289 -0.19 11.57 -7.74
N LEU A 290 -0.14 10.26 -7.49
CA LEU A 290 0.97 9.63 -6.78
C LEU A 290 2.30 9.80 -7.55
N GLU A 291 2.30 9.63 -8.87
CA GLU A 291 3.47 9.88 -9.72
C GLU A 291 3.90 11.34 -9.67
N ASP A 292 2.97 12.29 -9.77
CA ASP A 292 3.25 13.73 -9.72
C ASP A 292 3.86 14.13 -8.37
N VAL A 293 3.33 13.60 -7.25
CA VAL A 293 3.92 13.81 -5.92
C VAL A 293 5.33 13.19 -5.85
N ALA A 294 5.51 11.99 -6.40
CA ALA A 294 6.79 11.29 -6.38
C ALA A 294 7.89 12.04 -7.15
N ILE A 295 7.55 12.71 -8.25
CA ILE A 295 8.52 13.46 -9.08
C ILE A 295 8.55 14.97 -8.83
N SER A 296 7.66 15.48 -7.96
CA SER A 296 7.57 16.90 -7.64
C SER A 296 8.89 17.45 -7.08
N MET A 297 9.27 18.69 -7.40
CA MET A 297 10.45 19.28 -6.79
C MET A 297 10.20 19.54 -5.30
N LEU A 298 11.06 18.99 -4.43
CA LEU A 298 11.01 19.33 -3.01
C LEU A 298 11.50 20.76 -2.80
N ARG A 299 10.83 21.46 -1.90
CA ARG A 299 11.31 22.73 -1.36
C ARG A 299 12.33 22.44 -0.26
N ASP A 300 13.19 23.42 0.04
CA ASP A 300 14.31 23.26 0.98
C ASP A 300 13.89 22.78 2.40
N ASP A 301 12.62 22.98 2.78
CA ASP A 301 12.04 22.61 4.07
C ASP A 301 11.34 21.24 4.08
N ILE A 302 11.23 20.56 2.93
CA ILE A 302 10.54 19.27 2.80
C ILE A 302 11.57 18.17 2.55
N SER A 303 11.57 17.14 3.39
CA SER A 303 12.45 15.98 3.25
C SER A 303 11.83 14.90 2.37
N GLU A 304 12.67 13.97 1.88
CA GLU A 304 12.19 12.77 1.19
C GLU A 304 11.30 11.89 2.08
N SER A 305 11.52 11.92 3.41
CA SER A 305 10.65 11.24 4.38
C SER A 305 9.25 11.84 4.43
N ASP A 306 9.14 13.17 4.28
CA ASP A 306 7.84 13.85 4.24
C ASP A 306 7.08 13.47 2.96
N ARG A 307 7.77 13.43 1.81
CA ARG A 307 7.18 12.93 0.55
C ARG A 307 6.71 11.49 0.70
N GLN A 308 7.54 10.61 1.27
CA GLN A 308 7.19 9.20 1.51
C GLN A 308 5.92 9.09 2.36
N THR A 309 5.77 9.96 3.37
CA THR A 309 4.58 10.02 4.23
C THR A 309 3.34 10.42 3.44
N VAL A 310 3.42 11.49 2.65
CA VAL A 310 2.31 11.93 1.80
C VAL A 310 1.91 10.86 0.79
N LEU A 311 2.89 10.21 0.15
CA LEU A 311 2.63 9.10 -0.76
C LEU A 311 1.92 7.95 -0.05
N ALA A 312 2.36 7.59 1.16
CA ALA A 312 1.75 6.53 1.94
C ALA A 312 0.31 6.86 2.35
N ASP A 313 0.03 8.11 2.73
CA ASP A 313 -1.31 8.57 3.10
C ASP A 313 -2.27 8.53 1.89
N LEU A 314 -1.79 8.95 0.72
CA LEU A 314 -2.54 8.83 -0.54
C LEU A 314 -2.73 7.37 -0.97
N ASP A 315 -1.72 6.52 -0.81
CA ASP A 315 -1.84 5.09 -1.12
C ASP A 315 -2.69 4.34 -0.08
N ARG A 316 -2.89 4.88 1.12
CA ARG A 316 -3.78 4.29 2.13
C ARG A 316 -5.26 4.49 1.83
N LEU A 317 -5.59 5.37 0.89
CA LEU A 317 -6.98 5.63 0.52
C LEU A 317 -7.70 4.32 0.13
N PRO A 318 -8.91 4.07 0.67
CA PRO A 318 -9.61 2.81 0.48
C PRO A 318 -9.73 2.44 -0.99
N VAL A 319 -9.26 1.25 -1.36
CA VAL A 319 -9.18 0.80 -2.76
C VAL A 319 -10.54 0.87 -3.45
N GLY A 320 -11.61 0.48 -2.75
CA GLY A 320 -12.98 0.52 -3.26
C GLY A 320 -13.52 1.93 -3.57
N MET A 321 -12.92 2.98 -3.03
CA MET A 321 -13.34 4.37 -3.26
C MET A 321 -12.50 5.10 -4.33
N ARG A 322 -11.37 4.51 -4.77
CA ARG A 322 -10.46 5.18 -5.70
C ARG A 322 -11.10 5.48 -7.06
N GLU A 323 -12.02 4.63 -7.52
CA GLU A 323 -12.77 4.87 -8.76
C GLU A 323 -13.71 6.07 -8.64
N GLU A 324 -14.46 6.17 -7.53
CA GLU A 324 -15.36 7.31 -7.27
C GLU A 324 -14.57 8.62 -7.13
N TRP A 325 -13.43 8.58 -6.44
CA TRP A 325 -12.58 9.76 -6.25
C TRP A 325 -11.91 10.17 -7.55
N GLY A 326 -11.45 9.20 -8.33
CA GLY A 326 -10.94 9.43 -9.67
C GLY A 326 -11.99 10.10 -10.56
N GLN A 327 -13.24 9.62 -10.54
CA GLN A 327 -14.33 10.24 -11.29
C GLN A 327 -14.59 11.68 -10.82
N LEU A 328 -14.67 11.91 -9.51
CA LEU A 328 -14.88 13.25 -8.96
C LEU A 328 -13.78 14.23 -9.42
N LEU A 329 -12.52 13.78 -9.43
CA LEU A 329 -11.41 14.61 -9.87
C LEU A 329 -11.49 14.92 -11.38
N LEU A 330 -11.92 13.96 -12.20
CA LEU A 330 -12.15 14.19 -13.62
C LEU A 330 -13.28 15.21 -13.84
N ASP A 331 -14.41 15.03 -13.15
CA ASP A 331 -15.54 15.95 -13.23
C ASP A 331 -15.12 17.39 -12.84
N MET A 332 -14.29 17.52 -11.79
CA MET A 332 -13.73 18.83 -11.38
C MET A 332 -12.78 19.44 -12.41
N LEU A 333 -11.98 18.63 -13.11
CA LEU A 333 -11.11 19.10 -14.18
C LEU A 333 -11.92 19.57 -15.40
N ASP A 334 -12.97 18.83 -15.74
CA ASP A 334 -13.91 19.21 -16.80
C ASP A 334 -14.60 20.54 -16.47
N ASP A 335 -15.05 20.74 -15.23
CA ASP A 335 -15.63 22.00 -14.77
C ASP A 335 -14.68 23.20 -14.93
N VAL A 336 -13.38 23.00 -14.68
CA VAL A 336 -12.35 24.04 -14.87
C VAL A 336 -12.14 24.35 -16.35
N GLU A 337 -12.16 23.35 -17.23
CA GLU A 337 -12.05 23.55 -18.67
C GLU A 337 -13.26 24.32 -19.23
N GLN A 338 -14.47 24.04 -18.73
CA GLN A 338 -15.70 24.71 -19.16
C GLN A 338 -15.90 26.09 -18.51
N ALA A 339 -15.07 26.47 -17.53
CA ALA A 339 -15.18 27.76 -16.88
C ALA A 339 -14.92 28.90 -17.90
N PRO A 340 -15.83 29.88 -18.06
CA PRO A 340 -15.64 30.95 -19.02
C PRO A 340 -14.36 31.72 -18.71
N THR A 341 -13.46 31.80 -19.69
CA THR A 341 -12.25 32.63 -19.58
C THR A 341 -12.69 34.06 -19.28
N ALA A 342 -12.12 34.65 -18.22
CA ALA A 342 -12.49 35.97 -17.69
C ALA A 342 -12.43 37.12 -18.71
N THR A 343 -11.93 36.87 -19.92
CA THR A 343 -11.87 37.77 -21.07
C THR A 343 -13.24 38.24 -21.57
N SER A 344 -14.36 37.56 -21.25
CA SER A 344 -15.71 38.00 -21.66
C SER A 344 -16.33 39.10 -20.76
N CYS A 345 -15.74 39.43 -19.61
CA CYS A 345 -16.22 40.52 -18.74
C CYS A 345 -16.03 41.93 -19.33
N GLY A 346 -15.34 42.08 -20.46
CA GLY A 346 -15.17 43.36 -21.15
C GLY A 346 -16.39 43.83 -21.97
N ALA A 347 -17.31 42.94 -22.34
CA ALA A 347 -18.39 43.29 -23.28
C ALA A 347 -19.68 43.80 -22.61
N HIS A 348 -19.88 43.57 -21.30
CA HIS A 348 -21.07 44.05 -20.59
C HIS A 348 -20.91 45.41 -19.88
N ALA A 349 -19.69 45.95 -19.78
CA ALA A 349 -19.47 47.30 -19.26
C ALA A 349 -20.02 48.40 -20.21
N ALA A 350 -20.22 48.10 -21.50
CA ALA A 350 -20.72 49.07 -22.48
C ALA A 350 -22.25 49.30 -22.45
N ASN A 351 -23.03 48.46 -21.74
CA ASN A 351 -24.49 48.59 -21.67
C ASN A 351 -25.01 49.08 -20.30
N CYS A 352 -24.14 49.30 -19.32
CA CYS A 352 -24.54 49.79 -18.00
C CYS A 352 -24.60 51.34 -17.90
N THR A 353 -24.29 52.08 -18.97
CA THR A 353 -24.29 53.56 -18.99
C THR A 353 -25.58 54.20 -19.50
N LYS A 354 -26.64 53.45 -19.83
CA LYS A 354 -27.85 54.03 -20.48
C LYS A 354 -29.17 54.05 -19.71
N LYS A 355 -29.23 53.68 -18.43
CA LYS A 355 -30.44 53.91 -17.61
C LYS A 355 -30.10 54.45 -16.22
N ARG A 356 -29.96 55.78 -16.13
CA ARG A 356 -30.18 56.56 -14.91
C ARG A 356 -31.69 56.87 -14.79
N PRO A 357 -32.40 56.42 -13.75
CA PRO A 357 -33.47 57.21 -13.16
C PRO A 357 -32.84 58.23 -12.20
N ALA A 358 -33.23 59.48 -12.33
CA ALA A 358 -32.90 60.51 -11.37
C ALA A 358 -33.63 60.22 -10.04
N THR A 359 -32.88 59.75 -9.03
CA THR A 359 -33.00 60.13 -7.61
C THR A 359 -32.21 59.16 -6.73
N GLY A 360 -31.30 59.68 -5.89
CA GLY A 360 -30.96 59.02 -4.63
C GLY A 360 -29.49 58.61 -4.42
N ARG A 361 -28.75 59.49 -3.74
CA ARG A 361 -27.59 59.25 -2.85
C ARG A 361 -26.36 58.53 -3.42
N CYS A 362 -25.37 59.35 -3.80
CA CYS A 362 -23.96 58.98 -3.77
C CYS A 362 -23.49 58.75 -2.32
N CYS A 363 -22.94 57.57 -2.04
CA CYS A 363 -21.88 57.41 -1.05
C CYS A 363 -20.58 57.14 -1.81
N SER A 364 -19.74 58.16 -1.86
CA SER A 364 -18.34 58.10 -2.27
C SER A 364 -17.51 57.43 -1.18
N SER A 365 -16.78 56.37 -1.50
CA SER A 365 -15.55 56.02 -0.81
C SER A 365 -14.42 55.93 -1.83
N ALA A 366 -13.44 56.81 -1.60
CA ALA A 366 -12.32 57.06 -2.48
C ALA A 366 -11.30 55.92 -2.39
N ARG A 367 -10.71 55.61 -3.55
CA ARG A 367 -9.43 54.91 -3.66
C ARG A 367 -8.32 55.81 -3.08
N HIS A 368 -7.51 55.27 -2.19
CA HIS A 368 -6.14 55.71 -1.99
C HIS A 368 -5.22 54.52 -2.21
N GLY A 369 -4.40 54.62 -3.25
CA GLY A 369 -3.17 53.85 -3.37
C GLY A 369 -2.15 54.44 -2.41
N SER A 370 -1.50 53.58 -1.64
CA SER A 370 -0.31 53.92 -0.88
C SER A 370 0.62 52.72 -0.88
N THR A 371 1.68 52.83 -1.66
CA THR A 371 2.92 52.06 -1.53
C THR A 371 3.48 52.22 -0.11
N SER A 372 3.64 51.13 0.63
CA SER A 372 4.47 51.14 1.85
C SER A 372 5.37 49.90 1.91
N THR A 373 6.65 50.18 1.74
CA THR A 373 7.82 49.40 2.14
C THR A 373 7.65 48.71 3.50
N TRP A 374 7.87 47.40 3.54
CA TRP A 374 8.03 46.64 4.77
C TRP A 374 9.42 46.90 5.38
N LYS A 375 9.48 47.70 6.44
CA LYS A 375 10.63 47.78 7.35
C LYS A 375 10.39 46.85 8.55
N ARG A 376 11.33 45.93 8.78
CA ARG A 376 11.49 45.17 10.02
C ARG A 376 11.79 46.11 11.20
N PRO A 377 11.36 45.78 12.43
CA PRO A 377 12.08 46.17 13.62
C PRO A 377 12.82 44.96 14.21
N SER A 378 14.12 45.12 14.40
CA SER A 378 14.94 44.31 15.30
C SER A 378 15.16 45.03 16.63
N ALA A 379 15.48 44.22 17.65
CA ALA A 379 16.21 44.53 18.88
C ALA A 379 15.38 44.80 20.17
N ALA A 380 15.34 43.73 20.97
CA ALA A 380 15.66 43.62 22.40
C ALA A 380 16.07 44.88 23.20
N THR A 381 15.59 44.95 24.45
CA THR A 381 16.30 45.24 25.74
C THR A 381 15.24 45.10 26.85
N SER A 382 15.23 44.08 27.72
CA SER A 382 15.99 43.83 28.95
C SER A 382 15.75 44.80 30.13
N CYS A 383 15.55 44.19 31.31
CA CYS A 383 15.65 44.68 32.70
C CYS A 383 14.49 45.48 33.33
N CYS A 384 13.80 44.85 34.29
CA CYS A 384 13.93 45.24 35.70
C CYS A 384 13.49 44.10 36.64
N ALA A 385 14.38 43.72 37.56
CA ALA A 385 14.15 42.78 38.66
C ALA A 385 13.80 43.56 39.94
N THR A 386 12.94 43.01 40.81
CA THR A 386 13.05 43.20 42.27
C THR A 386 12.42 42.03 43.03
N THR A 387 13.02 41.75 44.18
CA THR A 387 13.07 40.59 45.07
C THR A 387 11.98 40.53 46.16
N ARG A 388 11.71 39.31 46.68
CA ARG A 388 11.54 38.89 48.11
C ARG A 388 11.01 37.43 48.12
N SER A 389 11.75 36.39 48.53
CA SER A 389 12.31 36.00 49.84
C SER A 389 11.35 35.28 50.81
N ALA A 390 11.66 34.00 51.02
CA ALA A 390 11.60 33.17 52.25
C ALA A 390 10.25 32.72 52.84
N ASN A 391 10.02 31.39 52.87
CA ASN A 391 10.22 30.57 54.07
C ASN A 391 9.93 29.07 53.82
N ALA A 392 10.87 28.22 54.22
CA ALA A 392 10.66 26.82 54.60
C ALA A 392 10.42 26.77 56.13
N PRO A 393 9.98 25.65 56.75
CA PRO A 393 10.90 24.54 57.01
C PRO A 393 10.30 23.10 57.09
N ALA A 394 11.22 22.15 56.88
CA ALA A 394 11.47 20.89 57.61
C ALA A 394 10.35 19.90 58.00
N GLY A 395 10.57 18.64 57.59
CA GLY A 395 10.07 17.44 58.26
C GLY A 395 10.84 16.19 57.79
N ARG A 396 11.86 15.78 58.55
CA ARG A 396 12.56 14.47 58.48
C ARG A 396 12.07 13.58 59.61
N THR A 397 11.93 12.27 59.35
CA THR A 397 12.21 11.07 60.18
C THR A 397 11.29 9.92 59.72
N HIS A 398 11.58 8.61 59.77
CA HIS A 398 12.78 7.76 59.83
C HIS A 398 12.26 6.30 59.66
N CYS A 399 13.12 5.39 59.16
CA CYS A 399 13.15 3.93 59.47
C CYS A 399 12.01 3.03 58.94
N ALA A 400 12.18 1.75 58.62
CA ALA A 400 13.33 0.83 58.64
C ALA A 400 13.03 -0.38 57.72
N ALA A 401 14.09 -1.15 57.48
CA ALA A 401 14.22 -2.28 56.57
C ALA A 401 13.71 -3.63 57.12
N SER A 402 13.70 -4.59 56.18
CA SER A 402 13.98 -6.04 56.33
C SER A 402 12.82 -7.00 56.56
N ALA A 403 12.59 -7.89 55.58
CA ALA A 403 13.15 -9.25 55.58
C ALA A 403 13.43 -9.68 54.14
#